data_AF-A0A7J8CBW6-F1
#
_entry.id   AF-A0A7J8CBW6-F1
#
_cell.length_a   1.000
_cell.length_b   1.000
_cell.length_c   1.000
_cell.angle_alpha   90.00
_cell.angle_beta   90.00
_cell.angle_gamma   90.00
#
_symmetry.space_group_name_H-M   'P 1'
#
loop_
_entity.id
_entity.type
_entity.pdbx_description
1 polymer ?
#
loop_
_entity_poly.entity_id
_entity_poly.type
_entity_poly.pdbx_seq_one_letter_code
_entity_poly.pdbx_strand_id
1 'polypeptide(L)'
;MSRQAPAKPLSPHSTVLKSTFPIKKEEKIQELMEAGGWHSNSSNADFLNYHSLFMEDEEGHSMPFVQKLWEQYMDEKDEYLQELKQELGLELHDEVTLPKVRETLMIIDPSLDKQTLNSYLSQAFQLPVTELPEESEEKEEDIVIQLQTVLERLQIVDIRRRGPREQEPTS
;
A
#
# COMPACT_ATOMS: atom_id res chain seq x y z
N MET A 1 -3.19 19.14 36.67
CA MET A 1 -4.05 18.06 36.14
C MET A 1 -4.56 18.51 34.79
N SER A 2 -3.88 18.15 33.70
CA SER A 2 -4.32 18.47 32.33
C SER A 2 -5.47 17.53 31.97
N ARG A 3 -6.64 18.10 31.66
CA ARG A 3 -7.77 17.34 31.11
C ARG A 3 -7.43 17.00 29.66
N GLN A 4 -7.25 15.72 29.38
CA GLN A 4 -7.23 15.23 28.01
C GLN A 4 -8.64 15.43 27.43
N ALA A 5 -8.73 16.18 26.33
CA ALA A 5 -10.01 16.40 25.65
C ALA A 5 -10.57 15.05 25.17
N PRO A 6 -11.89 14.82 25.25
CA PRO A 6 -12.48 13.58 24.75
C PRO A 6 -12.21 13.49 23.24
N ALA A 7 -11.77 12.32 22.78
CA ALA A 7 -11.64 12.03 21.35
C ALA A 7 -12.98 12.34 20.66
N LYS A 8 -12.95 13.26 19.71
CA LYS A 8 -14.14 13.66 18.95
C LYS A 8 -14.59 12.43 18.14
N PRO A 9 -15.87 12.02 18.21
CA PRO A 9 -16.35 10.88 17.43
C PRO A 9 -16.12 11.15 15.94
N LEU A 10 -15.56 10.16 15.26
CA LEU A 10 -15.34 10.18 13.82
C LEU A 10 -16.69 10.37 13.12
N SER A 11 -16.70 11.17 12.05
CA SER A 11 -17.91 11.31 11.24
C SER A 11 -18.27 9.96 10.58
N PRO A 12 -19.54 9.75 10.17
CA PRO A 12 -19.93 8.54 9.43
C PRO A 12 -19.08 8.30 8.18
N HIS A 13 -18.69 9.36 7.47
CA HIS A 13 -17.83 9.29 6.29
C HIS A 13 -16.40 8.84 6.62
N SER A 14 -15.83 9.36 7.71
CA SER A 14 -14.52 8.93 8.22
C SER A 14 -14.54 7.45 8.60
N THR A 15 -15.64 7.00 9.21
CA THR A 15 -15.84 5.59 9.57
C THR A 15 -15.83 4.69 8.33
N VAL A 16 -16.50 5.10 7.25
CA VAL A 16 -16.53 4.34 5.98
C VAL A 16 -15.16 4.31 5.30
N LEU A 17 -14.45 5.45 5.24
CA LEU A 17 -13.11 5.48 4.67
C LEU A 17 -12.13 4.64 5.50
N LYS A 18 -12.21 4.69 6.83
CA LYS A 18 -11.35 3.89 7.72
C LYS A 18 -11.64 2.40 7.63
N SER A 19 -12.90 2.00 7.45
CA SER A 19 -13.24 0.59 7.23
C SER A 19 -12.82 0.08 5.84
N THR A 20 -12.86 0.95 4.84
CA THR A 20 -12.43 0.64 3.46
C THR A 20 -10.90 0.59 3.35
N PHE A 21 -10.21 1.49 4.05
CA PHE A 21 -8.75 1.63 4.03
C PHE A 21 -8.17 1.47 5.45
N PRO A 22 -8.19 0.24 6.01
CA PRO A 22 -7.85 -0.01 7.41
C PRO A 22 -6.40 0.34 7.75
N ILE A 23 -5.50 0.29 6.76
CA ILE A 23 -4.06 0.56 6.93
C ILE A 23 -3.69 2.04 6.79
N LYS A 24 -4.59 2.90 6.29
CA LYS A 24 -4.29 4.33 6.14
C LYS A 24 -4.26 5.03 7.48
N LYS A 25 -3.27 5.91 7.69
CA LYS A 25 -3.18 6.79 8.87
C LYS A 25 -4.33 7.80 8.88
N GLU A 26 -4.66 8.33 10.04
CA GLU A 26 -5.81 9.21 10.21
C GLU A 26 -5.67 10.50 9.38
N GLU A 27 -4.45 11.01 9.26
CA GLU A 27 -4.13 12.18 8.44
C GLU A 27 -4.47 11.93 6.96
N LYS A 28 -4.14 10.74 6.45
CA LYS A 28 -4.45 10.34 5.06
C LYS A 28 -5.94 10.16 4.85
N ILE A 29 -6.68 9.68 5.86
CA ILE A 29 -8.15 9.60 5.81
C ILE A 29 -8.76 11.02 5.79
N GLN A 30 -8.27 11.92 6.61
CA GLN A 30 -8.72 13.31 6.66
C GLN A 30 -8.47 14.05 5.33
N GLU A 31 -7.30 13.83 4.71
CA GLU A 31 -6.99 14.34 3.37
C GLU A 31 -8.00 13.85 2.31
N LEU A 32 -8.40 12.58 2.35
CA LEU A 32 -9.42 12.03 1.44
C LEU A 32 -10.79 12.64 1.71
N MET A 33 -11.15 12.89 2.97
CA MET A 33 -12.39 13.57 3.31
C MET A 33 -12.42 14.99 2.72
N GLU A 34 -11.35 15.75 2.90
CA GLU A 34 -11.22 17.11 2.38
C GLU A 34 -11.26 17.14 0.85
N ALA A 35 -10.56 16.20 0.20
CA ALA A 35 -10.60 16.04 -1.26
C ALA A 35 -12.00 15.65 -1.78
N GLY A 36 -12.79 14.97 -0.96
CA GLY A 36 -14.21 14.69 -1.20
C GLY A 36 -15.15 15.88 -0.97
N GLY A 37 -14.62 17.04 -0.57
CA GLY A 37 -15.40 18.26 -0.29
C GLY A 37 -15.97 18.32 1.13
N TRP A 38 -15.48 17.48 2.06
CA TRP A 38 -15.90 17.55 3.45
C TRP A 38 -15.18 18.67 4.19
N HIS A 39 -15.96 19.56 4.81
CA HIS A 39 -15.44 20.60 5.70
C HIS A 39 -16.26 20.66 6.99
N SER A 40 -15.57 20.61 8.14
CA SER A 40 -16.16 20.62 9.49
C SER A 40 -16.96 21.89 9.82
N ASN A 41 -16.74 22.96 9.05
CA ASN A 41 -17.41 24.26 9.20
C ASN A 41 -18.56 24.48 8.19
N SER A 42 -18.91 23.49 7.37
CA SER A 42 -20.01 23.62 6.41
C SER A 42 -21.36 23.26 7.05
N SER A 43 -22.42 23.99 6.70
CA SER A 43 -23.79 23.70 7.18
C SER A 43 -24.35 22.36 6.66
N ASN A 44 -23.65 21.72 5.72
CA ASN A 44 -23.98 20.43 5.10
C ASN A 44 -22.93 19.36 5.44
N ALA A 45 -22.25 19.48 6.59
CA ALA A 45 -21.28 18.52 7.10
C ALA A 45 -21.90 17.16 7.46
N ASP A 46 -23.00 16.74 6.82
CA ASP A 46 -23.63 15.43 6.95
C ASP A 46 -23.85 14.77 5.57
N PHE A 47 -23.62 15.48 4.45
CA PHE A 47 -23.92 14.99 3.10
C PHE A 47 -22.70 15.08 2.17
N LEU A 48 -22.11 13.93 1.84
CA LEU A 48 -21.13 13.80 0.76
C LEU A 48 -21.87 13.48 -0.56
N ASN A 49 -21.61 14.25 -1.61
CA ASN A 49 -22.15 13.95 -2.94
C ASN A 49 -21.30 12.87 -3.61
N TYR A 50 -21.74 11.61 -3.52
CA TYR A 50 -21.04 10.47 -4.12
C TYR A 50 -20.84 10.60 -5.63
N HIS A 51 -21.78 11.22 -6.34
CA HIS A 51 -21.65 11.40 -7.78
C HIS A 51 -20.46 12.30 -8.12
N SER A 52 -20.24 13.39 -7.38
CA SER A 52 -19.13 14.30 -7.65
C SER A 52 -17.75 13.71 -7.35
N LEU A 53 -17.65 12.60 -6.61
CA LEU A 53 -16.36 11.94 -6.35
C LEU A 53 -15.77 11.32 -7.62
N PHE A 54 -16.62 10.95 -8.59
CA PHE A 54 -16.24 10.18 -9.79
C PHE A 54 -16.51 10.93 -11.10
N MET A 55 -16.84 12.22 -11.03
CA MET A 55 -16.92 13.03 -12.24
C MET A 55 -15.52 13.37 -12.75
N GLU A 56 -15.46 13.70 -14.02
CA GLU A 56 -14.32 14.38 -14.64
C GLU A 56 -14.73 15.83 -14.92
N ASP A 57 -13.77 16.74 -14.90
CA ASP A 57 -14.02 18.11 -15.38
C ASP A 57 -14.18 18.14 -16.91
N GLU A 58 -14.45 19.32 -17.48
CA GLU A 58 -14.65 19.48 -18.92
C GLU A 58 -13.39 19.13 -19.75
N GLU A 59 -12.24 19.04 -19.10
CA GLU A 59 -10.93 18.72 -19.69
C GLU A 59 -10.58 17.23 -19.53
N GLY A 60 -11.43 16.44 -18.86
CA GLY A 60 -11.23 15.02 -18.60
C GLY A 60 -10.36 14.72 -17.37
N HIS A 61 -10.09 15.71 -16.52
CA HIS A 61 -9.34 15.45 -15.28
C HIS A 61 -10.25 14.87 -14.21
N SER A 62 -9.76 13.82 -13.56
CA SER A 62 -10.39 13.22 -12.38
C SER A 62 -10.58 14.27 -11.28
N MET A 63 -11.75 14.24 -10.64
CA MET A 63 -12.03 15.11 -9.49
C MET A 63 -11.04 14.89 -8.32
N PRO A 64 -10.86 15.88 -7.43
CA PRO A 64 -9.78 15.90 -6.42
C PRO A 64 -9.69 14.65 -5.55
N PHE A 65 -10.82 14.00 -5.24
CA PHE A 65 -10.85 12.77 -4.46
C PHE A 65 -10.10 11.61 -5.13
N VAL A 66 -10.38 11.33 -6.42
CA VAL A 66 -9.75 10.22 -7.15
C VAL A 66 -8.27 10.49 -7.35
N GLN A 67 -7.91 11.74 -7.70
CA GLN A 67 -6.52 12.14 -7.79
C GLN A 67 -5.79 11.91 -6.46
N LYS A 68 -6.37 12.36 -5.35
CA LYS A 68 -5.77 12.20 -4.02
C LYS A 68 -5.63 10.74 -3.61
N LEU A 69 -6.63 9.91 -3.93
CA LEU A 69 -6.57 8.48 -3.66
C LEU A 69 -5.46 7.79 -4.47
N TRP A 70 -5.29 8.18 -5.74
CA TRP A 70 -4.20 7.70 -6.59
C TRP A 70 -2.83 8.11 -6.07
N GLU A 71 -2.65 9.39 -5.71
CA GLU A 71 -1.40 9.90 -5.12
C GLU A 71 -1.04 9.11 -3.88
N GLN A 72 -1.98 8.93 -2.94
CA GLN A 72 -1.75 8.14 -1.74
C GLN A 72 -1.40 6.68 -2.05
N TYR A 73 -2.03 6.07 -3.07
CA TYR A 73 -1.72 4.71 -3.47
C TYR A 73 -0.32 4.58 -4.08
N MET A 74 0.12 5.55 -4.89
CA MET A 74 1.49 5.59 -5.43
C MET A 74 2.52 5.76 -4.31
N ASP A 75 2.30 6.70 -3.40
CA ASP A 75 3.17 6.93 -2.25
C ASP A 75 3.32 5.65 -1.40
N GLU A 76 2.20 4.99 -1.07
CA GLU A 76 2.16 3.76 -0.27
C GLU A 76 2.90 2.60 -0.95
N LYS A 77 2.78 2.50 -2.27
CA LYS A 77 3.49 1.50 -3.06
C LYS A 77 4.99 1.75 -3.08
N ASP A 78 5.40 3.00 -3.30
CA ASP A 78 6.82 3.38 -3.28
C ASP A 78 7.42 3.13 -1.89
N GLU A 79 6.71 3.52 -0.82
CA GLU A 79 7.11 3.22 0.57
C GLU A 79 7.29 1.71 0.79
N TYR A 80 6.34 0.88 0.33
CA TYR A 80 6.42 -0.57 0.49
C TYR A 80 7.61 -1.19 -0.24
N LEU A 81 7.94 -0.69 -1.45
CA LEU A 81 9.12 -1.15 -2.20
C LEU A 81 10.44 -0.64 -1.62
N GLN A 82 10.45 0.56 -1.02
CA GLN A 82 11.61 1.04 -0.27
C GLN A 82 11.84 0.19 0.99
N GLU A 83 10.77 -0.21 1.70
CA GLU A 83 10.88 -1.13 2.85
C GLU A 83 11.45 -2.49 2.43
N LEU A 84 10.97 -3.06 1.32
CA LEU A 84 11.53 -4.29 0.75
C LEU A 84 13.04 -4.15 0.49
N LYS A 85 13.46 -3.05 -0.16
CA LYS A 85 14.88 -2.77 -0.42
C LYS A 85 15.69 -2.64 0.89
N GLN A 86 15.16 -1.92 1.87
CA GLN A 86 15.83 -1.69 3.15
C GLN A 86 16.02 -2.99 3.94
N GLU A 87 14.98 -3.82 4.01
CA GLU A 87 15.02 -5.09 4.73
C GLU A 87 15.92 -6.13 4.04
N LEU A 88 16.03 -6.06 2.70
CA LEU A 88 17.01 -6.86 1.95
C LEU A 88 18.45 -6.46 2.28
N GLY A 89 18.71 -5.20 2.59
CA GLY A 89 20.04 -4.68 2.94
C GLY A 89 21.05 -4.74 1.78
N LEU A 90 20.55 -4.69 0.54
CA LEU A 90 21.32 -4.83 -0.69
C LEU A 90 21.34 -3.53 -1.50
N GLU A 91 22.41 -3.31 -2.24
CA GLU A 91 22.50 -2.22 -3.21
C GLU A 91 21.77 -2.59 -4.51
N LEU A 92 21.39 -1.59 -5.30
CA LEU A 92 20.57 -1.80 -6.51
C LEU A 92 21.22 -2.73 -7.56
N HIS A 93 22.55 -2.74 -7.60
CA HIS A 93 23.33 -3.54 -8.54
C HIS A 93 23.64 -4.95 -8.03
N ASP A 94 23.31 -5.23 -6.77
CA ASP A 94 23.51 -6.55 -6.18
C ASP A 94 22.50 -7.55 -6.73
N GLU A 95 22.91 -8.81 -6.71
CA GLU A 95 22.05 -9.94 -7.04
C GLU A 95 21.22 -10.35 -5.82
N VAL A 96 19.97 -10.73 -6.07
CA VAL A 96 19.05 -11.23 -5.05
C VAL A 96 18.41 -12.53 -5.52
N THR A 97 18.27 -13.48 -4.60
CA THR A 97 17.65 -14.78 -4.85
C THR A 97 16.15 -14.73 -4.60
N LEU A 98 15.40 -15.63 -5.22
CA LEU A 98 13.96 -15.76 -4.99
C LEU A 98 13.58 -16.02 -3.51
N PRO A 99 14.23 -16.95 -2.77
CA PRO A 99 13.97 -17.15 -1.35
C PRO A 99 14.13 -15.86 -0.55
N LYS A 100 15.16 -15.07 -0.86
CA LYS A 100 15.45 -13.85 -0.12
C LYS A 100 14.33 -12.82 -0.28
N VAL A 101 13.83 -12.63 -1.50
CA VAL A 101 12.67 -11.74 -1.75
C VAL A 101 11.41 -12.29 -1.08
N ARG A 102 11.17 -13.61 -1.15
CA ARG A 102 10.02 -14.28 -0.53
C ARG A 102 10.01 -14.05 0.98
N GLU A 103 11.10 -14.38 1.66
CA GLU A 103 11.27 -14.20 3.10
C GLU A 103 11.09 -12.74 3.50
N THR A 104 11.74 -11.81 2.79
CA THR A 104 11.63 -10.40 3.12
C THR A 104 10.19 -9.88 2.97
N LEU A 105 9.46 -10.27 1.92
CA LEU A 105 8.05 -9.90 1.77
C LEU A 105 7.19 -10.40 2.93
N MET A 106 7.43 -11.62 3.41
CA MET A 106 6.74 -12.19 4.56
C MET A 106 7.11 -11.51 5.89
N ILE A 107 8.35 -11.02 6.02
CA ILE A 107 8.80 -10.25 7.18
C ILE A 107 8.12 -8.88 7.21
N ILE A 108 8.14 -8.15 6.09
CA ILE A 108 7.60 -6.78 6.06
C ILE A 108 6.07 -6.76 6.03
N ASP A 109 5.41 -7.80 5.50
CA ASP A 109 3.95 -7.94 5.44
C ASP A 109 3.49 -9.35 5.85
N PRO A 110 3.43 -9.65 7.16
CA PRO A 110 3.02 -10.97 7.68
C PRO A 110 1.58 -11.36 7.34
N SER A 111 0.74 -10.40 6.90
CA SER A 111 -0.64 -10.65 6.48
C SER A 111 -0.74 -11.02 4.99
N LEU A 112 0.37 -11.06 4.26
CA LEU A 112 0.40 -11.40 2.85
C LEU A 112 0.11 -12.90 2.67
N ASP A 113 -0.97 -13.22 1.97
CA ASP A 113 -1.35 -14.60 1.70
C ASP A 113 -0.45 -15.23 0.62
N LYS A 114 -0.31 -16.57 0.66
CA LYS A 114 0.56 -17.34 -0.25
C LYS A 114 0.24 -17.09 -1.73
N GLN A 115 -1.03 -16.90 -2.08
CA GLN A 115 -1.43 -16.68 -3.48
C GLN A 115 -0.96 -15.31 -3.96
N THR A 116 -1.17 -14.26 -3.18
CA THR A 116 -0.68 -12.91 -3.51
C THR A 116 0.85 -12.88 -3.54
N LEU A 117 1.52 -13.49 -2.55
CA LEU A 117 2.98 -13.60 -2.51
C LEU A 117 3.54 -14.25 -3.78
N ASN A 118 3.02 -15.42 -4.16
CA ASN A 118 3.45 -16.11 -5.37
C ASN A 118 3.17 -15.28 -6.64
N SER A 119 2.07 -14.53 -6.69
CA SER A 119 1.81 -13.60 -7.79
C SER A 119 2.90 -12.52 -7.90
N TYR A 120 3.31 -11.91 -6.78
CA TYR A 120 4.39 -10.92 -6.78
C TYR A 120 5.74 -11.53 -7.19
N LEU A 121 6.08 -12.72 -6.67
CA LEU A 121 7.32 -13.42 -7.03
C LEU A 121 7.33 -13.81 -8.52
N SER A 122 6.21 -14.32 -9.03
CA SER A 122 6.03 -14.62 -10.46
C SER A 122 6.36 -13.41 -11.33
N GLN A 123 5.86 -12.23 -10.95
CA GLN A 123 6.10 -11.00 -11.70
C GLN A 123 7.52 -10.46 -11.54
N ALA A 124 8.08 -10.49 -10.32
CA ALA A 124 9.44 -10.06 -10.04
C ALA A 124 10.48 -10.88 -10.81
N PHE A 125 10.32 -12.21 -10.83
CA PHE A 125 11.28 -13.13 -11.46
C PHE A 125 10.90 -13.51 -12.90
N GLN A 126 9.73 -13.07 -13.38
CA GLN A 126 9.16 -13.43 -14.70
C GLN A 126 9.03 -14.94 -14.90
N LEU A 127 8.57 -15.63 -13.86
CA LEU A 127 8.31 -17.07 -13.86
C LEU A 127 6.81 -17.32 -13.78
N PRO A 128 6.23 -18.25 -14.56
CA PRO A 128 4.86 -18.69 -14.36
C PRO A 128 4.63 -19.15 -12.91
N VAL A 129 3.47 -18.85 -12.32
CA VAL A 129 3.15 -19.28 -10.95
C VAL A 129 3.27 -20.80 -10.77
N THR A 130 3.01 -21.58 -11.81
CA THR A 130 3.16 -23.05 -11.83
C THR A 130 4.60 -23.54 -11.83
N GLU A 131 5.56 -22.66 -12.13
CA GLU A 131 6.99 -22.94 -12.21
C GLU A 131 7.76 -22.29 -11.05
N LEU A 132 7.08 -21.54 -10.18
CA LEU A 132 7.67 -21.10 -8.92
C LEU A 132 7.94 -22.33 -8.05
N PRO A 133 9.18 -22.52 -7.57
CA PRO A 133 9.45 -23.64 -6.68
C PRO A 133 8.70 -23.44 -5.35
N GLU A 134 8.39 -24.55 -4.67
CA GLU A 134 7.85 -24.49 -3.32
C GLU A 134 8.93 -24.03 -2.33
N GLU A 135 8.48 -23.46 -1.21
CA GLU A 135 9.36 -23.08 -0.11
C GLU A 135 10.23 -24.28 0.28
N SER A 136 11.55 -24.06 0.39
CA SER A 136 12.57 -25.06 0.75
C SER A 136 12.97 -26.05 -0.36
N GLU A 137 12.57 -25.83 -1.61
CA GLU A 137 13.18 -26.53 -2.74
C GLU A 137 14.59 -25.99 -3.03
N GLU A 138 15.58 -26.87 -3.14
CA GLU A 138 16.99 -26.50 -3.44
C GLU A 138 17.12 -25.65 -4.72
N LYS A 139 16.20 -25.81 -5.68
CA LYS A 139 16.18 -25.07 -6.94
C LYS A 139 15.82 -23.59 -6.77
N GLU A 140 15.28 -23.16 -5.63
CA GLU A 140 14.99 -21.75 -5.40
C GLU A 140 16.26 -20.90 -5.34
N GLU A 141 17.37 -21.46 -4.85
CA GLU A 141 18.64 -20.74 -4.71
C GLU A 141 19.29 -20.42 -6.06
N ASP A 142 18.97 -21.19 -7.11
CA ASP A 142 19.47 -20.98 -8.47
C ASP A 142 18.78 -19.80 -9.19
N ILE A 143 17.65 -19.31 -8.66
CA ILE A 143 16.87 -18.24 -9.27
C ILE A 143 17.38 -16.89 -8.74
N VAL A 144 18.26 -16.26 -9.52
CA VAL A 144 18.97 -15.03 -9.16
C VAL A 144 18.80 -13.97 -10.23
N ILE A 145 18.46 -12.74 -9.83
CA ILE A 145 18.42 -11.55 -10.70
C ILE A 145 18.90 -10.31 -9.94
N GLN A 146 19.20 -9.23 -10.65
CA GLN A 146 19.58 -7.97 -10.02
C GLN A 146 18.41 -7.35 -9.25
N LEU A 147 18.70 -6.81 -8.06
CA LEU A 147 17.70 -6.18 -7.19
C LEU A 147 16.96 -5.04 -7.91
N GLN A 148 17.67 -4.21 -8.67
CA GLN A 148 17.05 -3.15 -9.46
C GLN A 148 15.95 -3.71 -10.39
N THR A 149 16.22 -4.84 -11.05
CA THR A 149 15.25 -5.47 -11.96
C THR A 149 14.03 -5.99 -11.20
N VAL A 150 14.20 -6.56 -10.01
CA VAL A 150 13.08 -6.96 -9.13
C VAL A 150 12.20 -5.75 -8.81
N LEU A 151 12.81 -4.67 -8.32
CA LEU A 151 12.08 -3.47 -7.90
C LEU A 151 11.35 -2.80 -9.07
N GLU A 152 12.00 -2.67 -10.23
CA GLU A 152 11.38 -2.11 -11.43
C GLU A 152 10.17 -2.93 -11.92
N ARG A 153 10.26 -4.27 -11.87
CA ARG A 153 9.15 -5.15 -12.24
C ARG A 153 8.00 -5.04 -11.24
N LEU A 154 8.31 -5.01 -9.95
CA LEU A 154 7.32 -4.83 -8.90
C LEU A 154 6.67 -3.44 -8.97
N GLN A 155 7.41 -2.41 -9.40
CA GLN A 155 6.88 -1.05 -9.62
C GLN A 155 5.79 -1.01 -10.70
N ILE A 156 5.75 -1.95 -11.63
CA ILE A 156 4.76 -1.94 -12.73
C ILE A 156 3.47 -2.68 -12.34
N VAL A 157 3.51 -3.58 -11.36
CA VAL A 157 2.34 -4.39 -10.96
C VAL A 157 1.57 -3.77 -9.80
N ASP A 158 0.34 -4.23 -9.55
CA ASP A 158 -0.47 -3.81 -8.38
C ASP A 158 0.05 -4.50 -7.09
N ILE A 159 1.26 -4.13 -6.69
CA ILE A 159 1.84 -4.51 -5.40
C ILE A 159 1.41 -3.52 -4.33
N ARG A 160 0.88 -4.06 -3.24
CA ARG A 160 0.49 -3.31 -2.05
C ARG A 160 0.60 -4.17 -0.80
N ARG A 161 0.85 -3.50 0.31
CA ARG A 161 0.77 -4.03 1.67
C ARG A 161 -0.65 -4.50 2.00
N ARG A 162 -0.78 -5.66 2.64
CA ARG A 162 -2.05 -6.29 3.04
C ARG A 162 -2.38 -6.04 4.50
N GLY A 163 -1.38 -6.07 5.39
CA GLY A 163 -1.56 -5.92 6.83
C GLY A 163 -1.03 -4.60 7.38
N PRO A 164 -1.48 -4.20 8.60
CA PRO A 164 -0.81 -3.16 9.34
C PRO A 164 0.64 -3.57 9.64
N ARG A 165 1.55 -2.60 9.69
CA ARG A 165 2.92 -2.84 10.12
C ARG A 165 2.93 -3.21 11.60
N GLU A 166 3.62 -4.28 12.00
CA GLU A 166 3.71 -4.69 13.41
C GLU A 166 4.56 -3.75 14.29
N GLN A 167 5.05 -2.62 13.77
CA GLN A 167 5.81 -1.64 14.55
C GLN A 167 5.49 -0.20 14.15
N GLU A 168 4.60 0.43 14.91
CA GLU A 168 4.88 1.77 15.45
C GLU A 168 4.95 1.64 16.97
N PRO A 169 6.10 1.87 17.63
CA PRO A 169 6.10 2.10 19.05
C PRO A 169 5.30 3.39 19.30
N THR A 170 4.14 3.25 19.93
CA THR A 170 3.47 4.39 20.58
C THR A 170 4.48 5.05 21.51
N SER A 171 5.00 6.20 21.10
CA SER A 171 5.77 7.12 21.94
C SER A 171 4.83 8.12 22.59
#